data_AF-A0ABD5Q4D6-F1
#
_entry.id   AF-A0ABD5Q4D6-F1
#
_cell.length_a   1.000
_cell.length_b   1.000
_cell.length_c   1.000
_cell.angle_alpha   90.00
_cell.angle_beta   90.00
_cell.angle_gamma   90.00
#
_symmetry.space_group_name_H-M   'P 1'
#
loop_
_entity.id
_entity.type
_entity.pdbx_description
1 polymer ?
#
loop_
_entity_poly.entity_id
_entity_poly.type
_entity_poly.pdbx_seq_one_letter_code
_entity_poly.pdbx_strand_id
1 'polypeptide(L)'
;MTERREFVRTVGTHREDGSYVVARRCADSSGHRKVFESFAALRRRYDRLPDEFTAEDVGQSGLTGGRRHMLVHHFAEHPSFDCELEKRQPLTARKRTGDGPDRRGDAGGETGH
;
A
#
# COMPACT_ATOMS: atom_id res chain seq x y z
N MET A 1 -23.07 -9.94 -4.03
CA MET A 1 -22.66 -8.91 -5.03
C MET A 1 -21.18 -8.61 -4.82
N THR A 2 -20.38 -8.74 -5.88
CA THR A 2 -18.94 -8.52 -5.81
C THR A 2 -18.59 -7.20 -6.50
N GLU A 3 -17.87 -6.32 -5.82
CA GLU A 3 -17.44 -5.04 -6.38
C GLU A 3 -16.05 -5.20 -6.99
N ARG A 4 -15.98 -5.21 -8.32
CA ARG A 4 -14.71 -5.21 -9.06
C ARG A 4 -14.30 -3.78 -9.41
N ARG A 5 -13.04 -3.44 -9.14
CA ARG A 5 -12.46 -2.15 -9.47
C ARG A 5 -11.16 -2.34 -10.22
N GLU A 6 -11.16 -1.90 -11.46
CA GLU A 6 -10.03 -2.06 -12.38
C GLU A 6 -9.14 -0.82 -12.31
N PHE A 7 -7.84 -1.04 -12.16
CA PHE A 7 -6.81 -0.02 -12.15
C PHE A 7 -5.92 -0.18 -13.39
N VAL A 8 -4.92 0.69 -13.54
CA VAL A 8 -4.01 0.69 -14.70
C VAL A 8 -3.27 -0.65 -14.79
N ARG A 9 -2.70 -1.12 -13.67
CA ARG A 9 -1.90 -2.35 -13.60
C ARG A 9 -2.54 -3.46 -12.77
N THR A 10 -3.49 -3.11 -11.90
CA THR A 10 -4.07 -4.03 -10.93
C THR A 10 -5.59 -4.06 -11.01
N VAL A 11 -6.21 -5.06 -10.40
CA VAL A 11 -7.67 -5.19 -10.26
C VAL A 11 -7.94 -5.55 -8.81
N GLY A 12 -8.70 -4.70 -8.11
CA GLY A 12 -9.25 -4.98 -6.79
C GLY A 12 -10.62 -5.63 -6.93
N THR A 13 -10.93 -6.64 -6.14
CA THR A 13 -12.27 -7.26 -6.11
C THR A 13 -12.71 -7.47 -4.67
N HIS A 14 -13.78 -6.79 -4.29
CA HIS A 14 -14.50 -7.04 -3.05
C HIS A 14 -15.44 -8.23 -3.26
N ARG A 15 -15.21 -9.31 -2.51
CA ARG A 15 -16.13 -10.44 -2.47
C ARG A 15 -17.25 -10.19 -1.49
N GLU A 16 -18.38 -10.82 -1.73
CA GLU A 16 -19.53 -10.83 -0.83
C GLU A 16 -19.24 -11.47 0.53
N ASP A 17 -18.24 -12.34 0.58
CA ASP A 17 -17.67 -12.93 1.81
C ASP A 17 -16.86 -11.90 2.65
N GLY A 18 -16.68 -10.66 2.16
CA GLY A 18 -15.84 -9.63 2.79
C GLY A 18 -14.36 -9.72 2.43
N SER A 19 -13.94 -10.83 1.82
CA SER A 19 -12.59 -11.04 1.27
C SER A 19 -12.24 -10.02 0.19
N TYR A 20 -10.99 -9.56 0.17
CA TYR A 20 -10.49 -8.62 -0.84
C TYR A 20 -9.40 -9.26 -1.71
N VAL A 21 -9.58 -9.25 -3.02
CA VAL A 21 -8.66 -9.87 -3.97
C VAL A 21 -7.95 -8.80 -4.78
N VAL A 22 -6.62 -8.86 -4.83
CA VAL A 22 -5.79 -8.04 -5.72
C VAL A 22 -5.21 -8.94 -6.81
N ALA A 23 -5.54 -8.66 -8.06
CA ALA A 23 -4.99 -9.34 -9.23
C ALA A 23 -4.24 -8.36 -10.12
N ARG A 24 -3.35 -8.86 -10.97
CA ARG A 24 -2.74 -8.07 -12.04
C ARG A 24 -3.69 -8.03 -13.23
N ARG A 25 -3.89 -6.85 -13.82
CA ARG A 25 -4.79 -6.67 -14.98
C ARG A 25 -4.42 -7.54 -16.19
N CYS A 26 -3.12 -7.76 -16.42
CA CYS A 26 -2.61 -8.47 -17.60
C CYS A 26 -2.42 -10.00 -17.40
N ALA A 27 -2.81 -10.55 -16.24
CA ALA A 27 -2.65 -11.98 -15.97
C ALA A 27 -4.01 -12.62 -15.67
N ASP A 28 -4.62 -13.23 -16.70
CA ASP A 28 -5.85 -14.02 -16.56
C ASP A 28 -5.63 -15.34 -15.80
N SER A 29 -4.37 -15.75 -15.63
CA SER A 29 -4.02 -16.97 -14.89
C SER A 29 -4.22 -16.80 -13.38
N SER A 30 -5.10 -17.65 -12.83
CA SER A 30 -5.46 -17.78 -11.41
C SER A 30 -4.31 -17.75 -10.39
N GLY A 31 -3.07 -18.06 -10.80
CA GLY A 31 -1.88 -18.09 -9.92
C GLY A 31 -1.25 -16.73 -9.58
N HIS A 32 -1.70 -15.64 -10.22
CA HIS A 32 -1.14 -14.29 -10.05
C HIS A 32 -2.07 -13.31 -9.30
N ARG A 33 -2.98 -13.82 -8.47
CA ARG A 33 -3.80 -13.01 -7.56
C ARG A 33 -3.39 -13.22 -6.10
N LYS A 34 -3.56 -12.19 -5.28
CA LYS A 34 -3.41 -12.22 -3.82
C LYS A 34 -4.78 -12.01 -3.21
N VAL A 35 -5.22 -12.98 -2.41
CA VAL A 35 -6.45 -12.87 -1.62
C VAL A 35 -6.07 -12.41 -0.21
N PHE A 36 -6.85 -11.47 0.31
CA PHE A 36 -6.82 -11.01 1.69
C PHE A 36 -8.15 -11.37 2.35
N GLU A 37 -8.09 -11.65 3.65
CA GLU A 37 -9.27 -11.96 4.47
C GLU A 37 -10.30 -10.84 4.43
N SER A 38 -9.86 -9.58 4.36
CA SER A 38 -10.73 -8.43 4.11
C SER A 38 -9.98 -7.22 3.59
N PHE A 39 -10.71 -6.22 3.10
CA PHE A 39 -10.14 -4.91 2.77
C PHE A 39 -9.44 -4.27 3.99
N ALA A 40 -9.99 -4.47 5.20
CA ALA A 40 -9.37 -4.02 6.45
C ALA A 40 -8.01 -4.68 6.72
N ALA A 41 -7.83 -5.95 6.35
CA ALA A 41 -6.54 -6.63 6.49
C ALA A 41 -5.48 -6.02 5.57
N LEU A 42 -5.87 -5.66 4.34
CA LEU A 42 -5.02 -4.90 3.42
C LEU A 42 -4.67 -3.52 3.98
N ARG A 43 -5.66 -2.81 4.55
CA ARG A 43 -5.48 -1.49 5.18
C ARG A 43 -4.56 -1.53 6.39
N ARG A 44 -4.71 -2.52 7.27
CA ARG A 44 -3.81 -2.75 8.42
C ARG A 44 -2.39 -3.04 7.97
N ARG A 45 -2.22 -3.75 6.85
CA ARG A 45 -0.89 -3.98 6.29
C ARG A 45 -0.27 -2.67 5.82
N TYR A 46 -1.03 -1.84 5.10
CA TYR A 46 -0.59 -0.50 4.71
C TYR A 46 -0.25 0.38 5.91
N ASP A 47 -1.09 0.39 6.94
CA ASP A 47 -0.90 1.20 8.16
C ASP A 47 0.44 0.92 8.84
N ARG A 48 0.84 -0.35 8.93
CA ARG A 48 2.13 -0.77 9.50
C ARG A 48 3.36 -0.45 8.65
N LEU A 49 3.18 -0.07 7.38
CA LEU A 49 4.31 0.28 6.53
C LEU A 49 4.89 1.64 6.95
N PRO A 50 6.18 1.88 6.69
CA PRO A 50 6.76 3.21 6.78
C PRO A 50 6.05 4.21 5.85
N ASP A 51 6.29 5.52 6.07
CA ASP A 51 5.76 6.59 5.21
C ASP A 51 6.27 6.42 3.77
N GLU A 52 7.55 6.10 3.60
CA GLU A 52 8.13 5.64 2.34
C GLU A 52 8.33 4.13 2.41
N PHE A 53 7.68 3.37 1.53
CA PHE A 53 7.77 1.90 1.51
C PHE A 53 8.02 1.36 0.11
N THR A 54 8.80 0.28 0.05
CA THR A 54 9.15 -0.40 -1.19
C THR A 54 8.40 -1.72 -1.34
N ALA A 55 8.59 -2.37 -2.50
CA ALA A 55 8.12 -3.74 -2.70
C ALA A 55 8.64 -4.68 -1.59
N GLU A 56 9.83 -4.47 -1.04
CA GLU A 56 10.41 -5.33 -0.01
C GLU A 56 9.69 -5.21 1.33
N ASP A 57 9.36 -3.99 1.75
CA ASP A 57 8.59 -3.71 2.98
C ASP A 57 7.20 -4.37 2.95
N VAL A 58 6.54 -4.29 1.80
CA VAL A 58 5.24 -4.94 1.57
C VAL A 58 5.38 -6.47 1.56
N GLY A 59 6.58 -6.99 1.34
CA GLY A 59 6.89 -8.39 1.06
C GLY A 59 7.29 -9.27 2.23
N GLN A 60 7.31 -8.76 3.46
CA GLN A 60 7.86 -9.36 4.70
C GLN A 60 7.43 -10.82 5.07
N SER A 61 6.58 -11.48 4.30
CA SER A 61 6.30 -12.92 4.45
C SER A 61 5.87 -13.55 3.11
N GLY A 62 6.76 -14.33 2.49
CA GLY A 62 6.43 -15.32 1.46
C GLY A 62 5.92 -14.80 0.10
N LEU A 63 5.88 -13.49 -0.13
CA LEU A 63 5.52 -12.93 -1.43
C LEU A 63 6.75 -12.95 -2.35
N THR A 64 6.66 -13.58 -3.52
CA THR A 64 7.70 -13.48 -4.56
C THR A 64 7.66 -12.11 -5.24
N GLY A 65 8.80 -11.63 -5.75
CA GLY A 65 8.99 -10.24 -6.21
C GLY A 65 7.88 -9.68 -7.09
N GLY A 66 7.29 -10.46 -8.00
CA GLY A 66 6.19 -10.00 -8.86
C GLY A 66 4.89 -9.64 -8.12
N ARG A 67 4.60 -10.29 -6.99
CA ARG A 67 3.41 -10.00 -6.16
C ARG A 67 3.61 -8.77 -5.28
N ARG A 68 4.84 -8.51 -4.84
CA ARG A 68 5.19 -7.33 -4.05
C ARG A 68 5.01 -6.04 -4.84
N HIS A 69 5.57 -5.99 -6.05
CA HIS A 69 5.42 -4.85 -6.96
C HIS A 69 3.96 -4.60 -7.33
N MET A 70 3.17 -5.66 -7.50
CA MET A 70 1.73 -5.56 -7.75
C MET A 70 1.02 -4.82 -6.60
N LEU A 71 1.35 -5.13 -5.35
CA LEU A 71 0.73 -4.46 -4.21
C LEU A 71 1.12 -2.99 -4.10
N VAL A 72 2.40 -2.65 -4.34
CA VAL A 72 2.86 -1.24 -4.36
C VAL A 72 2.10 -0.43 -5.40
N HIS A 73 1.97 -0.96 -6.63
CA HIS A 73 1.14 -0.32 -7.66
C HIS A 73 -0.31 -0.18 -7.21
N HIS A 74 -0.89 -1.25 -6.65
CA HIS A 74 -2.27 -1.23 -6.19
C HIS A 74 -2.53 -0.12 -5.16
N PHE A 75 -1.64 0.05 -4.18
CA PHE A 75 -1.78 1.10 -3.17
C PHE A 75 -1.76 2.48 -3.82
N ALA A 76 -0.78 2.77 -4.68
CA ALA A 76 -0.67 4.07 -5.34
C ALA A 76 -1.78 4.37 -6.36
N GLU A 77 -2.44 3.33 -6.89
CA GLU A 77 -3.55 3.47 -7.83
C GLU A 77 -4.91 3.64 -7.13
N HIS A 78 -5.00 3.24 -5.86
CA HIS A 78 -6.28 3.04 -5.19
C HIS A 78 -6.64 4.23 -4.29
N PRO A 79 -7.76 4.94 -4.53
CA PRO A 79 -8.06 6.21 -3.87
C PRO A 79 -8.31 6.12 -2.37
N SER A 80 -8.55 4.92 -1.83
CA SER A 80 -8.66 4.73 -0.38
C SER A 80 -7.32 4.65 0.35
N PHE A 81 -6.19 4.64 -0.38
CA PHE A 81 -4.85 4.75 0.17
C PHE A 81 -4.29 6.10 -0.25
N ASP A 82 -4.05 6.96 0.72
CA ASP A 82 -3.44 8.27 0.49
C ASP A 82 -1.94 8.06 0.28
N CYS A 83 -1.55 7.52 -0.87
CA CYS A 83 -0.16 7.29 -1.24
C CYS A 83 0.04 7.42 -2.74
N GLU A 84 1.24 7.78 -3.15
CA GLU A 84 1.62 7.94 -4.55
C GLU A 84 2.97 7.26 -4.83
N LEU A 85 3.21 6.93 -6.10
CA LEU A 85 4.49 6.40 -6.54
C LEU A 85 5.51 7.53 -6.63
N GLU A 86 6.42 7.60 -5.67
CA GLU A 86 7.52 8.58 -5.67
C GLU A 86 8.64 8.15 -6.64
N LYS A 87 9.05 6.87 -6.60
CA LYS A 87 10.14 6.34 -7.43
C LYS A 87 9.77 5.05 -8.13
N ARG A 88 10.34 4.86 -9.32
CA ARG A 88 10.12 3.67 -10.16
C ARG A 88 11.22 2.62 -10.03
N GLN A 89 12.44 3.03 -9.67
CA GLN A 89 13.60 2.15 -9.48
C GLN A 89 14.49 2.69 -8.35
N PRO A 90 14.47 2.08 -7.15
CA PRO A 90 13.54 1.00 -6.74
C PRO A 90 12.07 1.47 -6.75
N LEU A 91 11.12 0.53 -6.88
CA LEU A 91 9.70 0.86 -6.88
C LEU A 91 9.28 1.26 -5.46
N THR A 92 9.11 2.56 -5.25
CA THR A 92 8.87 3.18 -3.95
C THR A 92 7.57 3.95 -4.00
N ALA A 93 6.67 3.64 -3.06
CA ALA A 93 5.48 4.43 -2.81
C ALA A 93 5.64 5.22 -1.52
N ARG A 94 5.09 6.42 -1.50
CA ARG A 94 5.10 7.31 -0.36
C ARG A 94 3.68 7.61 0.05
N LYS A 95 3.38 7.46 1.34
CA LYS A 95 2.14 7.88 1.94
C LYS A 95 2.07 9.41 1.87
N ARG A 96 0.97 9.93 1.35
CA ARG A 96 0.54 11.31 1.57
C ARG A 96 0.02 11.41 3.00
N THR A 97 0.91 11.20 3.97
CA THR A 97 0.66 11.76 5.28
C THR A 97 0.79 13.26 5.05
N GLY A 98 -0.34 13.96 5.01
CA GLY A 98 -0.32 15.42 4.95
C GLY A 98 0.72 15.92 5.94
N ASP A 99 1.64 16.74 5.44
CA ASP A 99 2.66 17.46 6.20
C ASP A 99 2.21 17.66 7.65
N GLY A 100 2.75 16.83 8.54
CA GLY A 100 2.32 16.70 9.93
C GLY A 100 3.58 16.71 10.77
N PRO A 101 3.68 17.66 11.71
CA PRO A 101 4.85 18.50 11.86
C PRO A 101 6.06 17.72 12.34
N ASP A 102 7.23 18.17 11.86
CA ASP A 102 8.49 18.16 12.56
C ASP A 102 8.31 17.87 14.06
N ARG A 103 8.58 16.62 14.46
CA ARG A 103 8.83 16.29 15.86
C ARG A 103 10.29 16.60 16.20
N ARG A 104 10.79 17.81 15.92
CA ARG A 104 11.81 18.39 16.80
C ARG A 104 11.07 19.06 17.95
N GLY A 105 10.68 18.23 18.90
CA GLY A 105 10.45 18.71 20.25
C GLY A 105 11.77 19.30 20.76
N ASP A 106 11.83 20.63 20.75
CA ASP A 106 12.15 21.47 21.90
C ASP A 106 12.90 20.80 23.05
N ALA A 107 14.13 21.26 23.29
CA ALA A 107 14.75 21.24 24.61
C ALA A 107 15.82 22.32 24.69
N GLY A 108 15.51 23.44 25.34
CA GLY A 108 16.53 24.38 25.82
C GLY A 108 16.06 25.81 26.00
N GLY A 109 15.14 26.04 26.94
CA GLY A 109 14.89 27.40 27.43
C GLY A 109 16.11 27.94 28.18
N GLU A 110 16.53 29.15 27.85
CA GLU A 110 17.35 29.98 28.72
C GLU A 110 16.62 31.29 29.00
N THR A 111 15.95 31.33 30.15
CA THR A 111 15.58 32.56 30.82
C THR A 111 16.83 33.11 31.52
N GLY A 112 17.28 34.30 31.13
CA GLY A 112 18.37 35.03 31.79
C GLY A 112 17.96 36.48 32.04
N HIS A 113 17.98 36.85 33.32
CA HIS A 113 17.50 38.07 33.97
C HIS A 113 18.30 39.33 33.61
#